data_AF-A0A7S3PHR2-F1
#
_entry.id   AF-A0A7S3PHR2-F1
#
_cell.length_a   1.000
_cell.length_b   1.000
_cell.length_c   1.000
_cell.angle_alpha   90.00
_cell.angle_beta   90.00
_cell.angle_gamma   90.00
#
_symmetry.space_group_name_H-M   'P 1'
#
loop_
_entity.id
_entity.type
_entity.pdbx_description
1 polymer ?
#
loop_
_entity_poly.entity_id
_entity_poly.type
_entity_poly.pdbx_seq_one_letter_code
_entity_poly.pdbx_strand_id
1 'polypeptide(L)'
;MASKDLTVKTVWAKHFVDSGNPTADDFEIVETELKNEVGEGNFLIQIQVMSVDPYLRGTLKSKNGSEGRKVMTGFVAGKVLQSKNSDWKQGDFFGAALPFSTFQLITPMHLEKTSFWKLTGMVDETTLSRGIGALGMPGSTAYGGFIDILKPNEGETLFVSAASGAVGNLVGQLAKFFGVK
;
A
#
# COMPACT_ATOMS: atom_id res chain seq x y z
N MET A 1 -32.92 -3.32 9.58
CA MET A 1 -32.16 -2.66 10.66
C MET A 1 -31.14 -1.76 9.98
N ALA A 2 -31.18 -0.44 10.21
CA ALA A 2 -30.17 0.45 9.65
C ALA A 2 -28.80 0.00 10.16
N SER A 3 -27.89 -0.30 9.25
CA SER A 3 -26.55 -0.76 9.59
C SER A 3 -25.81 0.42 10.22
N LYS A 4 -25.16 0.21 11.38
CA LYS A 4 -24.53 1.28 12.15
C LYS A 4 -23.43 1.94 11.29
N ASP A 5 -23.39 3.26 11.27
CA ASP A 5 -22.32 4.04 10.64
C ASP A 5 -20.95 3.61 11.20
N LEU A 6 -19.94 3.70 10.34
CA LEU A 6 -18.57 3.27 10.63
C LEU A 6 -17.71 4.47 10.96
N THR A 7 -17.04 4.43 12.12
CA THR A 7 -15.98 5.38 12.43
C THR A 7 -14.72 5.05 11.62
N VAL A 8 -14.36 5.94 10.71
CA VAL A 8 -13.14 5.88 9.88
C VAL A 8 -12.04 6.67 10.56
N LYS A 9 -10.92 6.00 10.83
CA LYS A 9 -9.68 6.65 11.32
C LYS A 9 -8.76 6.82 10.13
N THR A 10 -8.30 8.04 9.87
CA THR A 10 -7.39 8.36 8.77
C THR A 10 -6.14 9.03 9.29
N VAL A 11 -4.96 8.64 8.79
CA VAL A 11 -3.68 9.27 9.15
C VAL A 11 -3.45 10.51 8.30
N TRP A 12 -3.19 11.63 8.96
CA TRP A 12 -2.82 12.90 8.34
C TRP A 12 -1.44 13.33 8.82
N ALA A 13 -0.65 13.93 7.94
CA ALA A 13 0.42 14.83 8.33
C ALA A 13 -0.19 16.19 8.67
N LYS A 14 0.09 16.73 9.85
CA LYS A 14 -0.41 18.02 10.34
C LYS A 14 0.12 19.20 9.50
N HIS A 15 1.31 19.02 8.93
CA HIS A 15 2.02 20.00 8.12
C HIS A 15 3.03 19.28 7.19
N PHE A 16 3.64 20.00 6.25
CA PHE A 16 4.74 19.49 5.43
C PHE A 16 6.08 19.52 6.19
N VAL A 17 6.90 18.47 6.01
CA VAL A 17 8.20 18.29 6.67
C VAL A 17 9.33 18.46 5.64
N ASP A 18 9.75 19.71 5.45
CA ASP A 18 10.69 20.09 4.39
C ASP A 18 12.14 19.70 4.66
N SER A 19 12.53 19.70 5.94
CA SER A 19 13.88 19.34 6.38
C SER A 19 13.86 18.34 7.53
N GLY A 20 14.98 17.68 7.78
CA GLY A 20 15.11 16.69 8.85
C GLY A 20 14.29 15.42 8.64
N ASN A 21 14.17 14.65 9.72
CA ASN A 21 13.39 13.42 9.78
C ASN A 21 12.01 13.72 10.37
N PRO A 22 10.93 13.17 9.79
CA PRO A 22 9.62 13.27 10.40
C PRO A 22 9.59 12.50 11.73
N THR A 23 8.77 12.99 12.64
CA THR A 23 8.52 12.46 13.97
C THR A 23 7.04 12.09 14.12
N ALA A 24 6.68 11.38 15.19
CA ALA A 24 5.27 11.06 15.47
C ALA A 24 4.41 12.33 15.63
N ASP A 25 5.00 13.42 16.13
CA ASP A 25 4.31 14.70 16.34
C ASP A 25 3.97 15.43 15.04
N ASP A 26 4.48 14.98 13.89
CA ASP A 26 4.10 15.51 12.59
C ASP A 26 2.78 14.93 12.09
N PHE A 27 2.24 13.91 12.77
CA PHE A 27 1.05 13.18 12.32
C PHE A 27 -0.08 13.20 13.35
N GLU A 28 -1.31 13.06 12.84
CA GLU A 28 -2.51 12.91 13.64
C GLU A 28 -3.44 11.85 13.02
N ILE A 29 -4.31 11.28 13.85
CA ILE A 29 -5.41 10.43 13.40
C ILE A 29 -6.68 11.26 13.47
N VAL A 30 -7.34 11.42 12.33
CA VAL A 30 -8.62 12.11 12.22
C VAL A 30 -9.73 11.08 12.09
N GLU A 31 -10.75 11.22 12.94
CA GLU A 31 -11.95 10.38 12.94
C GLU A 31 -13.09 11.05 12.17
N THR A 32 -13.76 10.28 11.32
CA THR A 32 -14.93 10.70 10.55
C THR A 32 -15.94 9.58 10.48
N GLU A 33 -17.22 9.91 10.35
CA GLU A 33 -18.27 8.91 10.15
C GLU A 33 -18.47 8.58 8.67
N LEU A 34 -18.57 7.29 8.35
CA LEU A 34 -18.89 6.78 7.02
C LEU A 34 -20.20 6.00 7.10
N LYS A 35 -21.16 6.40 6.26
CA LYS A 35 -22.41 5.67 6.10
C LYS A 35 -22.13 4.25 5.64
N ASN A 36 -22.67 3.29 6.37
CA ASN A 36 -22.49 1.88 6.07
C ASN A 36 -23.58 1.41 5.08
N GLU A 37 -23.57 2.05 3.91
CA GLU A 37 -24.45 1.83 2.78
C GLU A 37 -23.64 1.80 1.48
N VAL A 38 -23.80 0.72 0.71
CA VAL A 38 -23.13 0.56 -0.58
C VAL A 38 -24.11 0.82 -1.71
N GLY A 39 -23.81 1.86 -2.51
CA GLY A 39 -24.51 2.19 -3.75
C GLY A 39 -24.14 1.26 -4.91
N GLU A 40 -24.92 1.31 -5.99
CA GLU A 40 -24.67 0.48 -7.19
C GLU A 40 -23.26 0.74 -7.77
N GLY A 41 -22.56 -0.32 -8.17
CA GLY A 41 -21.21 -0.24 -8.71
C GLY A 41 -20.11 0.03 -7.67
N ASN A 42 -20.47 0.35 -6.42
CA ASN A 42 -19.54 0.63 -5.33
C ASN A 42 -19.30 -0.62 -4.47
N PHE A 43 -18.26 -0.55 -3.64
CA PHE A 43 -18.00 -1.55 -2.59
C PHE A 43 -17.28 -0.93 -1.39
N LEU A 44 -17.56 -1.47 -0.21
CA LEU A 44 -16.95 -1.05 1.05
C LEU A 44 -15.76 -1.95 1.35
N ILE A 45 -14.62 -1.35 1.67
CA ILE A 45 -13.40 -2.07 2.06
C ILE A 45 -13.01 -1.78 3.51
N GLN A 46 -12.31 -2.74 4.11
CA GLN A 46 -11.52 -2.57 5.32
C GLN A 46 -10.05 -2.73 4.96
N ILE A 47 -9.25 -1.72 5.26
CA ILE A 47 -7.79 -1.79 5.16
C ILE A 47 -7.27 -2.43 6.44
N GLN A 48 -6.46 -3.47 6.29
CA GLN A 48 -5.91 -4.26 7.40
C GLN A 48 -4.39 -4.10 7.51
N VAL A 49 -3.72 -3.77 6.40
CA VAL A 49 -2.27 -3.57 6.35
C VAL A 49 -1.97 -2.32 5.51
N MET A 50 -1.00 -1.52 5.97
CA MET A 50 -0.46 -0.36 5.27
C MET A 50 1.05 -0.54 5.10
N SER A 51 1.57 -0.24 3.91
CA SER A 51 3.02 -0.26 3.65
C SER A 51 3.64 1.08 4.01
N VAL A 52 4.73 1.05 4.78
CA VAL A 52 5.53 2.24 5.11
C VAL A 52 6.81 2.19 4.30
N ASP A 53 6.78 2.85 3.15
CA ASP A 53 7.88 2.81 2.18
C ASP A 53 8.75 4.08 2.23
N PRO A 54 10.07 3.99 1.97
CA PRO A 54 10.97 5.15 2.02
C PRO A 54 10.56 6.33 1.13
N TYR A 55 9.89 6.07 -0.01
CA TYR A 55 9.45 7.13 -0.92
C TYR A 55 8.43 8.08 -0.27
N LEU A 56 7.70 7.62 0.77
CA LEU A 56 6.72 8.43 1.49
C LEU A 56 7.36 9.69 2.10
N ARG A 57 8.64 9.63 2.51
CA ARG A 57 9.39 10.80 2.99
C ARG A 57 9.42 11.94 1.96
N GLY A 58 9.56 11.61 0.67
CA GLY A 58 9.54 12.60 -0.40
C GLY A 58 8.17 13.26 -0.56
N THR A 59 7.10 12.53 -0.25
CA THR A 59 5.73 13.04 -0.31
C THR A 59 5.39 14.02 0.83
N LEU A 60 6.16 14.00 1.92
CA LEU A 60 5.98 14.90 3.06
C LEU A 60 6.59 16.28 2.85
N LYS A 61 7.41 16.48 1.80
CA LYS A 61 7.93 17.80 1.46
C LYS A 61 6.86 18.63 0.75
N SER A 62 6.84 19.92 1.02
CA SER A 62 6.02 20.89 0.32
C SER A 62 6.42 20.90 -1.16
N LYS A 63 5.41 20.95 -2.04
CA LYS A 63 5.63 21.23 -3.47
C LYS A 63 5.31 22.69 -3.70
N ASN A 64 6.27 23.46 -4.20
CA ASN A 64 6.11 24.88 -4.53
C ASN A 64 5.50 25.73 -3.39
N GLY A 65 5.91 25.49 -2.15
CA GLY A 65 5.39 26.24 -0.98
C GLY A 65 3.95 25.88 -0.60
N SER A 66 3.50 24.66 -0.91
CA SER A 66 2.23 24.14 -0.39
C SER A 66 2.23 24.16 1.14
N GLU A 67 1.12 24.58 1.73
CA GLU A 67 0.93 24.64 3.19
C GLU A 67 -0.27 23.80 3.65
N GLY A 68 -0.35 23.56 4.95
CA GLY A 68 -1.45 22.87 5.60
C GLY A 68 -1.26 21.36 5.76
N ARG A 69 -2.35 20.70 6.14
CA ARG A 69 -2.37 19.27 6.42
C ARG A 69 -2.52 18.43 5.16
N LYS A 70 -2.02 17.18 5.22
CA LYS A 70 -2.05 16.25 4.10
C LYS A 70 -2.48 14.85 4.56
N VAL A 71 -3.41 14.24 3.82
CA VAL A 71 -3.74 12.82 4.01
C VAL A 71 -2.54 11.95 3.62
N MET A 72 -2.15 11.03 4.48
CA MET A 72 -1.14 10.04 4.13
C MET A 72 -1.71 9.02 3.16
N THR A 73 -0.99 8.77 2.07
CA THR A 73 -1.38 7.82 1.03
C THR A 73 -0.22 6.88 0.72
N GLY A 74 -0.53 5.65 0.36
CA GLY A 74 0.48 4.65 -0.01
C GLY A 74 -0.17 3.33 -0.36
N PHE A 75 0.65 2.27 -0.41
CA PHE A 75 0.12 0.94 -0.69
C PHE A 75 -0.54 0.34 0.55
N VAL A 76 -1.74 -0.21 0.35
CA VAL A 76 -2.57 -0.81 1.39
C VAL A 76 -3.13 -2.14 0.92
N ALA A 77 -3.41 -3.02 1.85
CA ALA A 77 -4.10 -4.28 1.59
C ALA A 77 -5.21 -4.51 2.61
N GLY A 78 -6.24 -5.22 2.17
CA GLY A 78 -7.44 -5.39 2.98
C GLY A 78 -8.43 -6.36 2.38
N LYS A 79 -9.66 -6.27 2.89
CA LYS A 79 -10.78 -7.12 2.53
C LYS A 79 -11.99 -6.29 2.11
N VAL A 80 -12.73 -6.78 1.12
CA VAL A 80 -14.04 -6.22 0.75
C VAL A 80 -15.08 -6.69 1.77
N LEU A 81 -15.71 -5.74 2.45
CA LEU A 81 -16.74 -6.02 3.46
C LEU A 81 -18.13 -6.17 2.87
N GLN A 82 -18.47 -5.35 1.88
CA GLN A 82 -19.76 -5.34 1.20
C GLN A 82 -19.55 -4.86 -0.24
N SER A 83 -20.35 -5.35 -1.19
CA SER A 83 -20.20 -4.95 -2.59
C SER A 83 -21.52 -4.97 -3.35
N LYS A 84 -21.68 -3.98 -4.25
CA LYS A 84 -22.61 -3.99 -5.38
C LYS A 84 -21.87 -3.78 -6.71
N ASN A 85 -20.59 -4.14 -6.73
CA ASN A 85 -19.76 -4.14 -7.92
C ASN A 85 -19.70 -5.57 -8.50
N SER A 86 -19.68 -5.71 -9.82
CA SER A 86 -19.64 -7.02 -10.49
C SER A 86 -18.32 -7.76 -10.31
N ASP A 87 -17.21 -7.02 -10.23
CA ASP A 87 -15.85 -7.55 -10.29
C ASP A 87 -15.27 -7.76 -8.89
N TRP A 88 -15.78 -7.04 -7.89
CA TRP A 88 -15.39 -7.13 -6.49
C TRP A 88 -16.49 -7.74 -5.65
N LYS A 89 -16.20 -8.85 -4.97
CA LYS A 89 -17.17 -9.56 -4.14
C LYS A 89 -16.83 -9.41 -2.67
N GLN A 90 -17.84 -9.46 -1.82
CA GLN A 90 -17.63 -9.55 -0.38
C GLN A 90 -16.70 -10.72 -0.05
N GLY A 91 -15.72 -10.47 0.80
CA GLY A 91 -14.69 -11.43 1.18
C GLY A 91 -13.43 -11.40 0.33
N ASP A 92 -13.43 -10.70 -0.82
CA ASP A 92 -12.22 -10.58 -1.64
C ASP A 92 -11.09 -9.85 -0.90
N PHE A 93 -9.87 -10.33 -1.11
CA PHE A 93 -8.66 -9.63 -0.70
C PHE A 93 -8.16 -8.75 -1.83
N PHE A 94 -7.66 -7.57 -1.47
CA PHE A 94 -7.15 -6.59 -2.42
C PHE A 94 -5.84 -5.96 -1.95
N GLY A 95 -5.07 -5.49 -2.92
CA GLY A 95 -4.06 -4.45 -2.71
C GLY A 95 -4.42 -3.22 -3.54
N ALA A 96 -4.06 -2.03 -3.04
CA ALA A 96 -4.33 -0.76 -3.73
C ALA A 96 -3.38 0.35 -3.30
N ALA A 97 -3.34 1.45 -4.07
CA ALA A 97 -2.73 2.71 -3.62
C ALA A 97 -3.83 3.68 -3.14
N LEU A 98 -3.97 3.85 -1.83
CA LEU A 98 -5.09 4.59 -1.22
C LEU A 98 -4.63 5.42 -0.02
N PRO A 99 -5.49 6.33 0.48
CA PRO A 99 -5.33 6.89 1.81
C PRO A 99 -5.12 5.84 2.90
N PHE A 100 -4.32 6.18 3.89
CA PHE A 100 -4.14 5.39 5.11
C PHE A 100 -5.34 5.62 6.03
N SER A 101 -6.41 4.88 5.78
CA SER A 101 -7.61 4.86 6.62
C SER A 101 -8.08 3.45 6.96
N THR A 102 -8.94 3.29 7.96
CA THR A 102 -9.47 1.97 8.36
C THR A 102 -10.52 1.41 7.39
N PHE A 103 -11.42 2.25 6.89
CA PHE A 103 -12.45 1.89 5.93
C PHE A 103 -12.54 2.94 4.81
N GLN A 104 -12.95 2.50 3.63
CA GLN A 104 -13.23 3.39 2.48
C GLN A 104 -14.37 2.82 1.63
N LEU A 105 -15.21 3.71 1.10
CA LEU A 105 -16.14 3.36 0.03
C LEU A 105 -15.43 3.54 -1.32
N ILE A 106 -15.25 2.45 -2.04
CA ILE A 106 -14.65 2.45 -3.36
C ILE A 106 -15.73 2.59 -4.41
N THR A 107 -15.50 3.51 -5.35
CA THR A 107 -16.40 3.80 -6.47
C THR A 107 -15.69 3.51 -7.79
N PRO A 108 -16.40 3.43 -8.93
CA PRO A 108 -15.77 3.24 -10.24
C PRO A 108 -14.65 4.24 -10.54
N MET A 109 -14.84 5.51 -10.15
CA MET A 109 -13.81 6.55 -10.34
C MET A 109 -12.51 6.26 -9.56
N HIS A 110 -12.58 5.59 -8.41
CA HIS A 110 -11.37 5.17 -7.69
C HIS A 110 -10.63 4.10 -8.49
N LEU A 111 -11.34 3.10 -9.01
CA LEU A 111 -10.75 2.03 -9.83
C LEU A 111 -10.08 2.56 -11.11
N GLU A 112 -10.60 3.65 -11.68
CA GLU A 112 -9.99 4.30 -12.85
C GLU A 112 -8.73 5.10 -12.52
N LYS A 113 -8.67 5.69 -11.32
CA LYS A 113 -7.62 6.66 -10.93
C LYS A 113 -6.51 6.07 -10.08
N THR A 114 -6.73 4.89 -9.48
CA THR A 114 -5.74 4.24 -8.64
C THR A 114 -5.51 2.80 -9.04
N SER A 115 -4.30 2.33 -8.80
CA SER A 115 -3.98 0.91 -8.92
C SER A 115 -4.74 0.13 -7.84
N PHE A 116 -5.44 -0.90 -8.29
CA PHE A 116 -6.19 -1.83 -7.46
C PHE A 116 -6.02 -3.23 -8.05
N TRP A 117 -5.66 -4.22 -7.24
CA TRP A 117 -5.39 -5.57 -7.74
C TRP A 117 -5.93 -6.65 -6.80
N LYS A 118 -6.28 -7.79 -7.40
CA LYS A 118 -6.82 -8.95 -6.69
C LYS A 118 -5.71 -9.68 -5.96
N LEU A 119 -5.96 -9.98 -4.70
CA LEU A 119 -5.12 -10.87 -3.89
C LEU A 119 -5.87 -12.14 -3.47
N THR A 120 -7.18 -12.23 -3.74
CA THR A 120 -7.98 -13.43 -3.51
C THR A 120 -7.32 -14.64 -4.19
N GLY A 121 -7.07 -15.70 -3.42
CA GLY A 121 -6.42 -16.91 -3.89
C GLY A 121 -4.88 -16.86 -3.89
N MET A 122 -4.27 -15.71 -3.63
CA MET A 122 -2.81 -15.55 -3.47
C MET A 122 -2.40 -15.39 -2.00
N VAL A 123 -3.27 -14.78 -1.20
CA VAL A 123 -3.07 -14.54 0.23
C VAL A 123 -4.35 -14.81 1.01
N ASP A 124 -4.20 -14.88 2.33
CA ASP A 124 -5.27 -14.89 3.31
C ASP A 124 -5.04 -13.80 4.38
N GLU A 125 -5.88 -13.73 5.42
CA GLU A 125 -5.76 -12.73 6.48
C GLU A 125 -4.40 -12.77 7.21
N THR A 126 -3.77 -13.96 7.30
CA THR A 126 -2.50 -14.15 8.01
C THR A 126 -1.29 -13.78 7.15
N THR A 127 -1.46 -13.76 5.83
CA THR A 127 -0.40 -13.51 4.83
C THR A 127 -0.61 -12.25 4.01
N LEU A 128 -1.69 -11.49 4.28
CA LEU A 128 -2.10 -10.31 3.52
C LEU A 128 -0.99 -9.27 3.32
N SER A 129 -0.13 -9.08 4.31
CA SER A 129 1.03 -8.18 4.23
C SER A 129 1.99 -8.52 3.08
N ARG A 130 2.08 -9.81 2.69
CA ARG A 130 2.86 -10.24 1.51
C ARG A 130 2.32 -9.63 0.22
N GLY A 131 1.01 -9.40 0.14
CA GLY A 131 0.31 -8.83 -1.02
C GLY A 131 0.71 -7.41 -1.39
N ILE A 132 1.28 -6.65 -0.44
CA ILE A 132 1.84 -5.30 -0.67
C ILE A 132 3.36 -5.24 -0.42
N GLY A 133 3.97 -6.37 -0.08
CA GLY A 133 5.42 -6.55 0.06
C GLY A 133 5.99 -7.39 -1.09
N ALA A 134 6.28 -8.66 -0.82
CA ALA A 134 6.91 -9.57 -1.78
C ALA A 134 6.07 -9.86 -3.04
N LEU A 135 4.74 -9.79 -2.95
CA LEU A 135 3.81 -9.89 -4.08
C LEU A 135 3.32 -8.52 -4.57
N GLY A 136 3.82 -7.44 -3.96
CA GLY A 136 3.46 -6.06 -4.28
C GLY A 136 4.63 -5.29 -4.89
N MET A 137 4.58 -3.95 -4.75
CA MET A 137 5.57 -3.05 -5.33
C MET A 137 7.03 -3.36 -4.92
N PRO A 138 7.35 -3.68 -3.64
CA PRO A 138 8.72 -4.05 -3.27
C PRO A 138 9.23 -5.31 -3.98
N GLY A 139 8.38 -6.34 -4.11
CA GLY A 139 8.71 -7.56 -4.85
C GLY A 139 8.93 -7.31 -6.34
N SER A 140 8.02 -6.58 -6.97
CA SER A 140 8.17 -6.16 -8.38
C SER A 140 9.45 -5.34 -8.60
N THR A 141 9.82 -4.49 -7.63
CA THR A 141 11.06 -3.70 -7.66
C THR A 141 12.30 -4.60 -7.57
N ALA A 142 12.30 -5.57 -6.67
CA ALA A 142 13.38 -6.54 -6.55
C ALA A 142 13.53 -7.36 -7.84
N TYR A 143 12.42 -7.87 -8.37
CA TYR A 143 12.40 -8.67 -9.60
C TYR A 143 12.88 -7.85 -10.81
N GLY A 144 12.25 -6.71 -11.10
CA GLY A 144 12.62 -5.90 -12.27
C GLY A 144 14.04 -5.35 -12.19
N GLY A 145 14.46 -4.90 -11.00
CA GLY A 145 15.83 -4.42 -10.79
C GLY A 145 16.87 -5.52 -11.02
N PHE A 146 16.65 -6.71 -10.46
CA PHE A 146 17.60 -7.81 -10.58
C PHE A 146 17.57 -8.48 -11.96
N ILE A 147 16.38 -8.87 -12.44
CA ILE A 147 16.21 -9.64 -13.68
C ILE A 147 16.34 -8.76 -14.92
N ASP A 148 15.64 -7.62 -14.96
CA ASP A 148 15.52 -6.85 -16.21
C ASP A 148 16.59 -5.75 -16.34
N ILE A 149 17.06 -5.19 -15.22
CA ILE A 149 18.06 -4.11 -15.25
C ILE A 149 19.48 -4.66 -15.08
N LEU A 150 19.74 -5.42 -14.01
CA LEU A 150 21.09 -5.93 -13.74
C LEU A 150 21.47 -7.09 -14.67
N LYS A 151 20.54 -8.00 -14.99
CA LYS A 151 20.76 -9.18 -15.85
C LYS A 151 22.05 -9.94 -15.52
N PRO A 152 22.23 -10.37 -14.24
CA PRO A 152 23.50 -10.90 -13.81
C PRO A 152 23.78 -12.27 -14.42
N ASN A 153 25.06 -12.57 -14.58
CA ASN A 153 25.53 -13.90 -14.96
C ASN A 153 25.86 -14.74 -13.72
N GLU A 154 25.80 -16.06 -13.86
CA GLU A 154 26.24 -16.98 -12.81
C GLU A 154 27.70 -16.71 -12.42
N GLY A 155 27.99 -16.73 -11.12
CA GLY A 155 29.32 -16.51 -10.57
C GLY A 155 29.76 -15.06 -10.43
N GLU A 156 28.98 -14.10 -10.94
CA GLU A 156 29.19 -12.67 -10.66
C GLU A 156 29.02 -12.36 -9.16
N THR A 157 29.56 -11.22 -8.72
CA THR A 157 29.47 -10.77 -7.32
C THR A 157 28.51 -9.59 -7.23
N LEU A 158 27.51 -9.69 -6.35
CA LEU A 158 26.52 -8.65 -6.13
C LEU A 158 26.65 -8.06 -4.72
N PHE A 159 26.74 -6.73 -4.66
CA PHE A 159 26.60 -6.01 -3.40
C PHE A 159 25.19 -5.42 -3.27
N VAL A 160 24.48 -5.77 -2.20
CA VAL A 160 23.14 -5.25 -1.89
C VAL A 160 23.21 -4.40 -0.63
N SER A 161 23.05 -3.09 -0.76
CA SER A 161 22.85 -2.21 0.39
C SER A 161 21.43 -2.38 0.96
N ALA A 162 21.26 -2.13 2.27
CA ALA A 162 20.00 -2.38 2.98
C ALA A 162 19.40 -3.78 2.72
N ALA A 163 20.25 -4.81 2.65
CA ALA A 163 19.88 -6.19 2.27
C ALA A 163 18.85 -6.86 3.18
N SER A 164 18.63 -6.37 4.41
CA SER A 164 17.55 -6.86 5.28
C SER A 164 16.18 -6.23 4.98
N GLY A 165 16.13 -5.16 4.19
CA GLY A 165 14.91 -4.44 3.84
C GLY A 165 14.02 -5.19 2.85
N ALA A 166 12.80 -4.68 2.63
CA ALA A 166 11.76 -5.35 1.83
C ALA A 166 12.21 -5.71 0.40
N VAL A 167 12.95 -4.81 -0.27
CA VAL A 167 13.51 -5.07 -1.62
C VAL A 167 14.79 -5.88 -1.52
N GLY A 168 15.74 -5.44 -0.69
CA GLY A 168 17.09 -6.01 -0.62
C GLY A 168 17.09 -7.49 -0.23
N ASN A 169 16.19 -7.92 0.65
CA ASN A 169 16.14 -9.32 1.06
C ASN A 169 15.68 -10.23 -0.08
N LEU A 170 14.82 -9.73 -0.97
CA LEU A 170 14.33 -10.48 -2.13
C LEU A 170 15.40 -10.53 -3.21
N VAL A 171 16.09 -9.42 -3.45
CA VAL A 171 17.26 -9.38 -4.35
C VAL A 171 18.32 -10.39 -3.91
N GLY A 172 18.65 -10.46 -2.61
CA GLY A 172 19.61 -11.44 -2.10
C GLY A 172 19.17 -12.89 -2.29
N GLN A 173 17.88 -13.18 -2.15
CA GLN A 173 17.33 -14.52 -2.42
C GLN A 173 17.36 -14.85 -3.92
N LEU A 174 17.00 -13.90 -4.78
CA LEU A 174 17.10 -14.05 -6.23
C LEU A 174 18.55 -14.27 -6.67
N ALA A 175 19.50 -13.48 -6.16
CA ALA A 175 20.93 -13.63 -6.42
C ALA A 175 21.41 -15.06 -6.15
N LYS A 176 21.09 -15.60 -4.95
CA LYS A 176 21.43 -16.98 -4.61
C LYS A 176 20.81 -18.02 -5.55
N PHE A 177 19.55 -17.81 -5.95
CA PHE A 177 18.87 -18.72 -6.88
C PHE A 177 19.52 -18.73 -8.28
N PHE A 178 20.07 -17.59 -8.72
CA PHE A 178 20.75 -17.44 -10.01
C PHE A 178 22.26 -17.75 -9.96
N GLY A 179 22.77 -18.26 -8.85
CA GLY A 179 24.19 -18.60 -8.70
C GLY A 179 25.11 -17.37 -8.64
N VAL A 180 24.56 -16.21 -8.28
CA VAL A 180 25.31 -14.97 -8.01
C VAL A 180 25.82 -15.00 -6.57
N LYS A 181 27.06 -14.54 -6.36
CA LYS A 181 27.73 -14.49 -5.05
C LYS A 181 27.41 -13.22 -4.28
#